data_AF-A0A1S9DSQ4-F1
#
_entry.id   AF-A0A1S9DSQ4-F1
#
_cell.length_a   1.000
_cell.length_b   1.000
_cell.length_c   1.000
_cell.angle_alpha   90.00
_cell.angle_beta   90.00
_cell.angle_gamma   90.00
#
_symmetry.space_group_name_H-M   'P 1'
#
loop_
_entity.id
_entity.type
_entity.pdbx_description
1 polymer ?
#
loop_
_entity_poly.entity_id
_entity_poly.type
_entity_poly.pdbx_seq_one_letter_code
_entity_poly.pdbx_strand_id
1 'polypeptide(L)'
;MHASLAVALTYDRHLNSSGCRRSLEECYHWSQSTALLNRRLREPIKAKDKDPIWGTAAALAILSFSSPDARTPEESWPLKSSDHSDLDWVRMSKAKMSLWHIVNPLRPDSLFSVMAGTFAQMQSPLPELGIDGIPSALAAICLLNDSSTAKDNPYFDAAHAVSQILGRPDSEVTTGHTQLFMRSIHGPFEGLLRNKDPVALLLLYLWYRKARRSIWWIELRARVECPSICSYLQLYHKGNVGVHAFLPGGTLADRWN
;
A
#
# COMPACT_ATOMS: atom_id res chain seq x y z
N MET A 1 -8.09 17.76 -13.66
CA MET A 1 -8.15 18.98 -12.80
C MET A 1 -8.65 18.65 -11.40
N HIS A 2 -9.90 18.26 -11.18
CA HIS A 2 -10.43 17.96 -9.82
C HIS A 2 -9.57 16.97 -9.02
N ALA A 3 -9.11 15.88 -9.64
CA ALA A 3 -8.26 14.90 -8.94
C ALA A 3 -6.93 15.51 -8.46
N SER A 4 -6.32 16.36 -9.28
CA SER A 4 -5.08 17.06 -8.94
C SER A 4 -5.29 18.06 -7.80
N LEU A 5 -6.41 18.78 -7.78
CA LEU A 5 -6.77 19.70 -6.69
C LEU A 5 -7.02 18.94 -5.40
N ALA A 6 -7.72 17.80 -5.46
CA ALA A 6 -7.91 16.94 -4.29
C ALA A 6 -6.57 16.45 -3.74
N VAL A 7 -5.66 15.95 -4.59
CA VAL A 7 -4.31 15.53 -4.15
C VAL A 7 -3.52 16.67 -3.53
N ALA A 8 -3.59 17.87 -4.12
CA ALA A 8 -2.93 19.06 -3.57
C ALA A 8 -3.46 19.42 -2.17
N LEU A 9 -4.78 19.38 -1.98
CA LEU A 9 -5.41 19.61 -0.67
C LEU A 9 -5.05 18.52 0.35
N THR A 10 -4.98 17.26 -0.07
CA THR A 10 -4.52 16.16 0.80
C THR A 10 -3.05 16.33 1.19
N TYR A 11 -2.20 16.80 0.28
CA TYR A 11 -0.79 17.10 0.56
C TYR A 11 -0.64 18.31 1.50
N ASP A 12 -1.43 19.36 1.28
CA ASP A 12 -1.50 20.50 2.20
C ASP A 12 -1.90 20.05 3.61
N ARG A 13 -2.95 19.22 3.72
CA ARG A 13 -3.36 18.61 5.00
C ARG A 13 -2.24 17.80 5.64
N HIS A 14 -1.45 17.08 4.85
CA HIS A 14 -0.30 16.33 5.37
C HIS A 14 0.77 17.23 6.00
N LEU A 15 1.04 18.40 5.41
CA LEU A 15 2.04 19.35 5.90
C LEU A 15 1.52 20.21 7.07
N ASN A 16 0.27 20.66 6.99
CA ASN A 16 -0.24 21.76 7.82
C ASN A 16 -1.25 21.32 8.89
N SER A 17 -1.80 20.11 8.80
CA SER A 17 -2.79 19.63 9.77
C SER A 17 -2.24 18.54 10.68
N SER A 18 -2.40 18.73 11.99
CA SER A 18 -2.30 17.66 12.98
C SER A 18 -3.52 16.71 12.94
N GLY A 19 -4.58 17.06 12.20
CA GLY A 19 -5.83 16.32 12.13
C GLY A 19 -5.98 15.44 10.89
N CYS A 20 -6.69 14.30 11.04
CA CYS A 20 -7.01 13.39 9.93
C CYS A 20 -8.20 13.85 9.07
N ARG A 21 -8.88 14.96 9.42
CA ARG A 21 -10.15 15.33 8.78
C ARG A 21 -9.92 16.06 7.45
N ARG A 22 -10.50 15.50 6.39
CA ARG A 22 -10.55 16.12 5.05
C ARG A 22 -11.35 17.42 5.08
N SER A 23 -10.90 18.44 4.34
CA SER A 23 -11.67 19.67 4.18
C SER A 23 -12.90 19.44 3.29
N LEU A 24 -13.86 20.37 3.31
CA LEU A 24 -15.03 20.29 2.44
C LEU A 24 -14.62 20.38 0.96
N GLU A 25 -13.63 21.22 0.66
CA GLU A 25 -13.05 21.38 -0.67
C GLU A 25 -12.35 20.11 -1.15
N GLU A 26 -11.59 19.45 -0.27
CA GLU A 26 -10.92 18.18 -0.57
C GLU A 26 -11.98 17.12 -0.95
N CYS A 27 -13.04 17.00 -0.14
CA CYS A 27 -14.16 16.10 -0.40
C CYS A 27 -14.89 16.44 -1.70
N TYR A 28 -15.11 17.73 -1.98
CA TYR A 28 -15.76 18.20 -3.21
C TYR A 28 -14.96 17.81 -4.45
N HIS A 29 -13.68 18.15 -4.49
CA HIS A 29 -12.82 17.85 -5.64
C HIS A 29 -12.64 16.34 -5.82
N TRP A 30 -12.51 15.58 -4.73
CA TRP A 30 -12.48 14.13 -4.82
C TRP A 30 -13.78 13.60 -5.45
N SER A 31 -14.93 13.93 -4.88
CA SER A 31 -16.24 13.46 -5.38
C SER A 31 -16.44 13.78 -6.87
N GLN A 32 -16.15 15.02 -7.28
CA GLN A 32 -16.23 15.43 -8.68
C GLN A 32 -15.29 14.62 -9.58
N SER A 33 -14.04 14.39 -9.15
CA SER A 33 -13.10 13.58 -9.93
C SER A 33 -13.55 12.13 -10.10
N THR A 34 -14.12 11.53 -9.06
CA THR A 34 -14.69 10.18 -9.11
C THR A 34 -15.89 10.12 -10.07
N ALA A 35 -16.82 11.08 -9.96
CA ALA A 35 -18.00 11.13 -10.81
C ALA A 35 -17.64 11.31 -12.30
N LEU A 36 -16.72 12.23 -12.60
CA LEU A 36 -16.25 12.50 -13.96
C LEU A 36 -15.49 11.31 -14.56
N LEU A 37 -14.61 10.67 -13.78
CA LEU A 37 -13.92 9.46 -14.23
C LEU A 37 -14.93 8.34 -14.52
N ASN A 38 -15.88 8.11 -13.62
CA ASN A 38 -16.91 7.09 -13.81
C ASN A 38 -17.71 7.33 -15.09
N ARG A 39 -18.15 8.58 -15.33
CA ARG A 39 -18.85 8.96 -16.57
C ARG A 39 -17.97 8.69 -17.79
N ARG A 40 -16.70 9.09 -17.75
CA ARG A 40 -15.79 8.89 -18.88
C ARG A 40 -15.58 7.40 -19.18
N LEU A 41 -15.43 6.56 -18.16
CA LEU A 41 -15.19 5.13 -18.35
C LEU A 41 -16.40 4.37 -18.94
N ARG A 42 -17.59 4.99 -18.97
CA ARG A 42 -18.78 4.42 -19.64
C ARG A 42 -18.82 4.66 -21.15
N GLU A 43 -17.95 5.51 -21.67
CA GLU A 43 -17.88 5.85 -23.09
C GLU A 43 -16.63 5.22 -23.74
N PRO A 44 -16.64 4.90 -25.04
CA PRO A 44 -15.47 4.37 -25.74
C PRO A 44 -14.22 5.24 -25.52
N ILE A 45 -13.12 4.63 -25.06
CA ILE A 45 -11.88 5.32 -24.72
C ILE A 45 -11.08 5.61 -26.00
N LYS A 46 -10.87 6.89 -26.31
CA LYS A 46 -10.06 7.33 -27.47
C LYS A 46 -8.63 7.63 -27.01
N ALA A 47 -7.70 7.76 -27.97
CA ALA A 47 -6.29 8.02 -27.67
C ALA A 47 -6.08 9.23 -26.74
N LYS A 48 -6.77 10.35 -27.01
CA LYS A 48 -6.69 11.59 -26.20
C LYS A 48 -7.15 11.45 -24.75
N ASP A 49 -7.93 10.41 -24.43
CA ASP A 49 -8.51 10.20 -23.10
C ASP A 49 -7.59 9.37 -22.19
N LYS A 50 -6.61 8.67 -22.76
CA LYS A 50 -5.81 7.66 -22.04
C LYS A 50 -5.00 8.27 -20.89
N ASP A 51 -4.29 9.37 -21.13
CA ASP A 51 -3.51 10.04 -20.08
C ASP A 51 -4.38 10.69 -19.00
N PRO A 52 -5.44 11.47 -19.35
CA PRO A 52 -6.37 11.97 -18.35
C PRO A 52 -7.00 10.88 -17.48
N ILE A 53 -7.36 9.73 -18.08
CA ILE A 53 -7.90 8.58 -17.35
C ILE A 53 -6.83 8.02 -16.40
N TRP A 54 -5.62 7.75 -16.90
CA TRP A 54 -4.55 7.18 -16.08
C TRP A 54 -4.16 8.10 -14.92
N GLY A 55 -3.96 9.39 -15.19
CA GLY A 55 -3.63 10.38 -14.17
C GLY A 55 -4.73 10.54 -13.12
N THR A 56 -6.00 10.53 -13.54
CA THR A 56 -7.13 10.62 -12.61
C THR A 56 -7.26 9.35 -11.76
N ALA A 57 -7.11 8.17 -12.34
CA ALA A 57 -7.14 6.89 -11.61
C ALA A 57 -5.96 6.77 -10.63
N ALA A 58 -4.76 7.21 -11.01
CA ALA A 58 -3.59 7.24 -10.14
C ALA A 58 -3.79 8.20 -8.95
N ALA A 59 -4.34 9.39 -9.20
CA ALA A 59 -4.69 10.35 -8.15
C ALA A 59 -5.75 9.77 -7.20
N LEU A 60 -6.80 9.13 -7.71
CA LEU A 60 -7.81 8.47 -6.87
C LEU A 60 -7.22 7.32 -6.03
N ALA A 61 -6.28 6.55 -6.57
CA ALA A 61 -5.57 5.53 -5.80
C ALA A 61 -4.76 6.14 -4.64
N ILE A 62 -4.06 7.25 -4.89
CA ILE A 62 -3.35 8.01 -3.85
C ILE A 62 -4.34 8.51 -2.80
N LEU A 63 -5.42 9.19 -3.21
CA LEU A 63 -6.43 9.76 -2.32
C LEU A 63 -7.10 8.69 -1.44
N SER A 64 -7.53 7.57 -2.04
CA SER A 64 -8.09 6.43 -1.31
C SER A 64 -7.10 5.85 -0.31
N PHE A 65 -5.81 5.81 -0.64
CA PHE A 65 -4.79 5.35 0.29
C PHE A 65 -4.58 6.36 1.43
N SER A 66 -4.39 7.65 1.12
CA SER A 66 -3.96 8.68 2.06
C SER A 66 -5.07 9.25 2.96
N SER A 67 -6.26 8.65 2.93
CA SER A 67 -7.42 9.17 3.63
C SER A 67 -8.11 8.05 4.41
N PRO A 68 -7.47 7.52 5.46
CA PRO A 68 -8.17 6.66 6.42
C PRO A 68 -9.33 7.45 7.04
N ASP A 69 -10.47 6.80 7.28
CA ASP A 69 -11.60 7.45 7.96
C ASP A 69 -11.37 7.58 9.49
N ALA A 70 -10.43 6.79 10.02
CA ALA A 70 -10.06 6.77 11.43
C ALA A 70 -9.25 8.01 11.85
N ARG A 71 -9.54 8.53 13.05
CA ARG A 71 -8.80 9.65 13.67
C ARG A 71 -7.82 9.16 14.72
N THR A 72 -8.13 8.04 15.35
CA THR A 72 -7.26 7.39 16.34
C THR A 72 -6.92 5.96 15.91
N PRO A 73 -5.87 5.35 16.49
CA PRO A 73 -5.53 3.96 16.22
C PRO A 73 -6.68 2.97 16.50
N GLU A 74 -7.48 3.23 17.54
CA GLU A 74 -8.60 2.39 17.97
C GLU A 74 -9.77 2.40 16.98
N GLU A 75 -9.99 3.54 16.33
CA GLU A 75 -10.97 3.70 15.25
C GLU A 75 -10.47 3.09 13.92
N SER A 76 -9.18 2.77 13.83
CA SER A 76 -8.57 2.24 12.62
C SER A 76 -8.66 0.73 12.54
N TRP A 77 -8.68 0.22 11.31
CA TRP A 77 -8.41 -1.20 11.08
C TRP A 77 -6.95 -1.50 11.47
N PRO A 78 -6.63 -2.67 12.06
CA PRO A 78 -7.50 -3.82 12.35
C PRO A 78 -8.25 -3.79 13.70
N LEU A 79 -8.06 -2.77 14.56
CA LEU A 79 -8.73 -2.73 15.87
C LEU A 79 -10.25 -2.52 15.79
N LYS A 80 -10.73 -1.66 14.88
CA LYS A 80 -12.16 -1.46 14.72
C LYS A 80 -12.87 -2.77 14.35
N SER A 81 -14.17 -2.80 14.65
CA SER A 81 -15.06 -3.86 14.16
C SER A 81 -14.93 -3.99 12.64
N SER A 82 -14.89 -5.24 12.17
CA SER A 82 -14.73 -5.51 10.74
C SER A 82 -15.89 -4.87 9.95
N ASP A 83 -15.54 -4.24 8.82
CA ASP A 83 -16.47 -3.57 7.93
C ASP A 83 -16.16 -3.98 6.48
N HIS A 84 -17.17 -3.94 5.60
CA HIS A 84 -17.01 -4.20 4.18
C HIS A 84 -16.06 -3.22 3.49
N SER A 85 -15.85 -2.03 4.07
CA SER A 85 -14.89 -1.04 3.61
C SER A 85 -13.43 -1.35 3.95
N ASP A 86 -13.18 -2.40 4.76
CA ASP A 86 -11.83 -2.77 5.16
C ASP A 86 -10.96 -3.12 3.94
N LEU A 87 -9.81 -2.48 3.86
CA LEU A 87 -8.85 -2.59 2.75
C LEU A 87 -9.39 -2.10 1.39
N ASP A 88 -10.41 -1.23 1.35
CA ASP A 88 -10.92 -0.67 0.08
C ASP A 88 -9.85 0.07 -0.75
N TRP A 89 -8.80 0.58 -0.11
CA TRP A 89 -7.65 1.15 -0.80
C TRP A 89 -6.93 0.12 -1.70
N VAL A 90 -6.92 -1.17 -1.31
CA VAL A 90 -6.37 -2.26 -2.12
C VAL A 90 -7.21 -2.44 -3.38
N ARG A 91 -8.54 -2.44 -3.21
CA ARG A 91 -9.50 -2.54 -4.32
C ARG A 91 -9.32 -1.38 -5.31
N MET A 92 -9.15 -0.16 -4.80
CA MET A 92 -8.89 1.01 -5.65
C MET A 92 -7.57 0.88 -6.43
N SER A 93 -6.50 0.42 -5.78
CA SER A 93 -5.21 0.20 -6.45
C SER A 93 -5.32 -0.83 -7.58
N LYS A 94 -6.04 -1.93 -7.34
CA LYS A 94 -6.34 -2.94 -8.37
C LYS A 94 -7.19 -2.40 -9.51
N ALA A 95 -8.21 -1.60 -9.20
CA ALA A 95 -9.06 -0.95 -10.20
C ALA A 95 -8.27 0.02 -11.09
N LYS A 96 -7.29 0.73 -10.55
CA LYS A 96 -6.34 1.51 -11.37
C LYS A 96 -5.55 0.59 -12.30
N MET A 97 -5.00 -0.50 -11.77
CA MET A 97 -4.15 -1.41 -12.55
C MET A 97 -4.90 -2.16 -13.66
N SER A 98 -6.21 -2.39 -13.54
CA SER A 98 -6.99 -2.99 -14.63
C SER A 98 -7.05 -2.11 -15.88
N LEU A 99 -6.81 -0.80 -15.75
CA LEU A 99 -6.73 0.14 -16.87
C LEU A 99 -5.40 0.06 -17.63
N TRP A 100 -4.38 -0.63 -17.08
CA TRP A 100 -3.01 -0.63 -17.58
C TRP A 100 -2.92 -0.90 -19.08
N HIS A 101 -3.52 -1.99 -19.56
CA HIS A 101 -3.46 -2.39 -20.98
C HIS A 101 -4.34 -1.50 -21.88
N ILE A 102 -5.41 -0.91 -21.34
CA ILE A 102 -6.33 -0.05 -22.08
C ILE A 102 -5.67 1.30 -22.38
N VAL A 103 -5.14 1.93 -21.34
CA VAL A 103 -4.53 3.27 -21.45
C VAL A 103 -3.07 3.21 -21.88
N ASN A 104 -2.37 2.11 -21.58
CA ASN A 104 -0.96 1.88 -21.84
C ASN A 104 -0.11 3.12 -21.50
N PRO A 105 0.23 3.37 -20.22
CA PRO A 105 0.97 4.57 -19.84
C PRO A 105 2.40 4.61 -20.41
N LEU A 106 2.91 3.49 -20.93
CA LEU A 106 4.22 3.36 -21.57
C LEU A 106 4.20 3.64 -23.08
N ARG A 107 3.04 3.93 -23.68
CA ARG A 107 2.99 4.26 -25.12
C ARG A 107 3.86 5.50 -25.44
N PRO A 108 4.48 5.60 -26.63
CA PRO A 108 5.43 6.67 -26.95
C PRO A 108 4.85 8.09 -26.82
N ASP A 109 3.55 8.26 -27.09
CA ASP A 109 2.82 9.53 -27.02
C ASP A 109 2.24 9.85 -25.63
N SER A 110 2.50 9.01 -24.63
CA SER A 110 2.03 9.20 -23.25
C SER A 110 2.91 10.18 -22.49
N LEU A 111 2.27 11.13 -21.78
CA LEU A 111 2.95 11.97 -20.79
C LEU A 111 3.57 11.16 -19.66
N PHE A 112 3.05 9.95 -19.38
CA PHE A 112 3.54 9.07 -18.34
C PHE A 112 4.68 8.15 -18.79
N SER A 113 5.09 8.19 -20.07
CA SER A 113 6.24 7.44 -20.56
C SER A 113 7.54 7.81 -19.83
N VAL A 114 7.64 9.04 -19.33
CA VAL A 114 8.75 9.50 -18.46
C VAL A 114 8.90 8.67 -17.18
N MET A 115 7.83 8.02 -16.74
CA MET A 115 7.83 7.15 -15.55
C MET A 115 8.24 5.70 -15.87
N ALA A 116 8.73 5.40 -17.07
CA ALA A 116 9.07 4.04 -17.50
C ALA A 116 9.99 3.31 -16.52
N GLY A 117 11.02 3.97 -15.97
CA GLY A 117 11.90 3.38 -14.96
C GLY A 117 11.16 3.00 -13.67
N THR A 118 10.27 3.88 -13.20
CA THR A 118 9.42 3.59 -12.04
C THR A 118 8.49 2.41 -12.33
N PHE A 119 7.86 2.35 -13.50
CA PHE A 119 6.98 1.25 -13.87
C PHE A 119 7.73 -0.08 -14.02
N ALA A 120 8.94 -0.07 -14.59
CA ALA A 120 9.79 -1.24 -14.65
C ALA A 120 10.10 -1.77 -13.24
N GLN A 121 10.38 -0.88 -12.28
CA GLN A 121 10.59 -1.25 -10.88
C GLN A 121 9.32 -1.78 -10.21
N MET A 122 8.16 -1.17 -10.44
CA MET A 122 6.86 -1.69 -9.95
C MET A 122 6.56 -3.10 -10.48
N GLN A 123 7.07 -3.41 -11.67
CA GLN A 123 6.86 -4.67 -12.35
C GLN A 123 8.01 -5.66 -12.18
N SER A 124 9.07 -5.27 -11.44
CA SER A 124 10.24 -6.12 -11.23
C SER A 124 9.81 -7.51 -10.75
N PRO A 125 10.38 -8.59 -11.31
CA PRO A 125 10.08 -9.93 -10.83
C PRO A 125 10.49 -10.06 -9.37
N LEU A 126 9.70 -10.80 -8.61
CA LEU A 126 10.13 -11.34 -7.32
C LEU A 126 10.83 -12.68 -7.57
N PRO A 127 11.71 -13.16 -6.66
CA PRO A 127 12.29 -14.49 -6.77
C PRO A 127 11.21 -15.56 -6.93
N GLU A 128 11.49 -16.62 -7.70
CA GLU A 128 10.50 -17.70 -7.92
C GLU A 128 10.52 -18.78 -6.84
N LEU A 129 11.62 -18.86 -6.09
CA LEU A 129 11.93 -19.91 -5.12
C LEU A 129 12.82 -19.35 -4.01
N GLY A 130 12.69 -19.92 -2.81
CA GLY A 130 13.64 -19.77 -1.71
C GLY A 130 13.50 -18.46 -0.93
N ILE A 131 14.54 -18.15 -0.15
CA ILE A 131 14.53 -17.06 0.84
C ILE A 131 15.59 -15.99 0.59
N ASP A 132 16.15 -15.95 -0.62
CA ASP A 132 17.21 -15.02 -0.98
C ASP A 132 16.80 -13.55 -0.73
N GLY A 133 17.62 -12.85 0.07
CA GLY A 133 17.38 -11.46 0.45
C GLY A 133 16.37 -11.26 1.59
N ILE A 134 15.71 -12.31 2.08
CA ILE A 134 14.80 -12.22 3.23
C ILE A 134 15.63 -12.36 4.53
N PRO A 135 15.52 -11.41 5.49
CA PRO A 135 16.14 -11.57 6.80
C PRO A 135 15.69 -12.87 7.48
N SER A 136 16.63 -13.63 8.06
CA SER A 136 16.35 -14.97 8.61
C SER A 136 15.19 -15.01 9.62
N ALA A 137 15.08 -14.00 10.48
CA ALA A 137 13.97 -13.89 11.42
C ALA A 137 12.61 -13.70 10.72
N LEU A 138 12.59 -12.97 9.60
CA LEU A 138 11.38 -12.76 8.80
C LEU A 138 11.02 -14.02 7.98
N ALA A 139 12.02 -14.73 7.45
CA ALA A 139 11.81 -16.02 6.81
C ALA A 139 11.20 -17.04 7.80
N ALA A 140 11.74 -17.12 9.01
CA ALA A 140 11.25 -18.02 10.06
C ALA A 140 9.79 -17.73 10.45
N ILE A 141 9.42 -16.46 10.65
CA ILE A 141 8.02 -16.12 11.03
C ILE A 141 7.03 -16.35 9.88
N CYS A 142 7.48 -16.20 8.63
CA CYS A 142 6.70 -16.52 7.44
C CYS A 142 6.70 -18.02 7.10
N LEU A 143 7.39 -18.85 7.89
CA LEU A 143 7.57 -20.28 7.64
C LEU A 143 8.15 -20.58 6.23
N LEU A 144 9.08 -19.74 5.79
CA LEU A 144 9.76 -19.87 4.50
C LEU A 144 11.07 -20.65 4.65
N ASN A 145 11.40 -21.42 3.62
CA ASN A 145 12.67 -22.14 3.47
C ASN A 145 13.11 -22.12 2.00
N ASP A 146 14.26 -22.74 1.70
CA ASP A 146 14.87 -22.73 0.36
C ASP A 146 14.01 -23.38 -0.74
N SER A 147 12.99 -24.15 -0.38
CA SER A 147 12.04 -24.77 -1.31
C SER A 147 10.70 -24.03 -1.43
N SER A 148 10.48 -22.98 -0.63
CA SER A 148 9.22 -22.23 -0.64
C SER A 148 9.03 -21.44 -1.93
N THR A 149 7.78 -21.32 -2.36
CA THR A 149 7.37 -20.60 -3.57
C THR A 149 6.09 -19.80 -3.31
N ALA A 150 5.74 -18.89 -4.23
CA ALA A 150 4.46 -18.19 -4.21
C ALA A 150 3.22 -19.12 -4.29
N LYS A 151 3.40 -20.38 -4.72
CA LYS A 151 2.31 -21.36 -4.85
C LYS A 151 2.01 -22.09 -3.54
N ASP A 152 3.04 -22.35 -2.73
CA ASP A 152 2.92 -23.14 -1.51
C ASP A 152 2.81 -22.29 -0.24
N ASN A 153 3.31 -21.05 -0.27
CA ASN A 153 3.32 -20.18 0.90
C ASN A 153 2.68 -18.82 0.58
N PRO A 154 1.57 -18.46 1.25
CA PRO A 154 0.84 -17.22 0.98
C PRO A 154 1.61 -15.95 1.40
N TYR A 155 2.67 -16.06 2.19
CA TYR A 155 3.51 -14.93 2.62
C TYR A 155 4.67 -14.64 1.67
N PHE A 156 4.98 -15.57 0.76
CA PHE A 156 6.22 -15.56 -0.02
C PHE A 156 6.47 -14.24 -0.75
N ASP A 157 5.54 -13.81 -1.61
CA ASP A 157 5.69 -12.57 -2.40
C ASP A 157 5.78 -11.33 -1.49
N ALA A 158 4.96 -11.31 -0.45
CA ALA A 158 4.91 -10.20 0.50
C ALA A 158 6.21 -10.09 1.30
N ALA A 159 6.78 -11.20 1.77
CA ALA A 159 8.03 -11.25 2.50
C ALA A 159 9.21 -10.79 1.63
N HIS A 160 9.29 -11.26 0.38
CA HIS A 160 10.28 -10.79 -0.59
C HIS A 160 10.14 -9.29 -0.86
N ALA A 161 8.91 -8.82 -1.12
CA ALA A 161 8.65 -7.42 -1.42
C ALA A 161 8.98 -6.48 -0.25
N VAL A 162 8.64 -6.85 0.99
CA VAL A 162 9.03 -6.07 2.19
C VAL A 162 10.55 -6.08 2.36
N SER A 163 11.20 -7.22 2.18
CA SER A 163 12.64 -7.35 2.39
C SER A 163 13.46 -6.44 1.45
N GLN A 164 12.98 -6.23 0.21
CA GLN A 164 13.62 -5.33 -0.74
C GLN A 164 13.68 -3.86 -0.29
N ILE A 165 12.73 -3.41 0.53
CA ILE A 165 12.74 -2.03 1.05
C ILE A 165 13.37 -1.92 2.43
N LEU A 166 13.31 -2.97 3.27
CA LEU A 166 13.84 -2.93 4.63
C LEU A 166 15.35 -2.64 4.68
N GLY A 167 16.12 -3.18 3.73
CA GLY A 167 17.57 -3.00 3.68
C GLY A 167 18.06 -1.68 3.04
N ARG A 168 17.15 -0.83 2.54
CA ARG A 168 17.52 0.38 1.80
C ARG A 168 17.56 1.62 2.71
N PRO A 169 18.44 2.60 2.43
CA PRO A 169 18.32 3.93 3.01
C PRO A 169 16.96 4.55 2.66
N ASP A 170 16.38 5.34 3.57
CA ASP A 170 15.06 5.96 3.35
C ASP A 170 15.04 6.86 2.11
N SER A 171 16.17 7.52 1.79
CA SER A 171 16.33 8.35 0.58
C SER A 171 16.26 7.56 -0.74
N GLU A 172 16.46 6.24 -0.70
CA GLU A 172 16.45 5.37 -1.89
C GLU A 172 15.11 4.62 -2.07
N VAL A 173 14.21 4.69 -1.08
CA VAL A 173 12.90 4.05 -1.18
C VAL A 173 11.99 4.91 -2.06
N THR A 174 11.71 4.39 -3.24
CA THR A 174 10.86 5.02 -4.26
C THR A 174 9.44 4.46 -4.23
N THR A 175 8.52 5.14 -4.91
CA THR A 175 7.17 4.59 -5.16
C THR A 175 7.20 3.27 -5.93
N GLY A 176 8.19 3.03 -6.80
CA GLY A 176 8.30 1.77 -7.53
C GLY A 176 8.51 0.58 -6.60
N HIS A 177 9.45 0.71 -5.65
CA HIS A 177 9.71 -0.33 -4.66
C HIS A 177 8.51 -0.60 -3.75
N THR A 178 7.85 0.45 -3.25
CA THR A 178 6.73 0.27 -2.31
C THR A 178 5.52 -0.41 -2.96
N GLN A 179 5.35 -0.26 -4.28
CA GLN A 179 4.29 -0.91 -5.04
C GLN A 179 4.47 -2.43 -5.20
N LEU A 180 5.69 -2.97 -5.08
CA LEU A 180 5.90 -4.42 -5.16
C LEU A 180 5.11 -5.15 -4.06
N PHE A 181 5.11 -4.60 -2.85
CA PHE A 181 4.31 -5.12 -1.75
C PHE A 181 2.82 -4.92 -2.00
N MET A 182 2.39 -3.77 -2.51
CA MET A 182 0.98 -3.58 -2.86
C MET A 182 0.49 -4.59 -3.90
N ARG A 183 1.35 -4.98 -4.85
CA ARG A 183 1.07 -5.99 -5.86
C ARG A 183 0.93 -7.39 -5.24
N SER A 184 1.67 -7.70 -4.16
CA SER A 184 1.53 -8.98 -3.46
C SER A 184 0.23 -9.11 -2.67
N ILE A 185 -0.54 -8.02 -2.49
CA ILE A 185 -1.85 -8.04 -1.83
C ILE A 185 -2.93 -8.56 -2.78
N HIS A 186 -2.93 -9.87 -3.00
CA HIS A 186 -3.95 -10.58 -3.78
C HIS A 186 -4.12 -12.02 -3.30
N GLY A 187 -5.16 -12.69 -3.80
CA GLY A 187 -5.38 -14.12 -3.59
C GLY A 187 -5.35 -14.51 -2.10
N PRO A 188 -4.60 -15.57 -1.74
CA PRO A 188 -4.48 -16.04 -0.36
C PRO A 188 -3.97 -14.98 0.62
N PHE A 189 -2.97 -14.17 0.24
CA PHE A 189 -2.39 -13.16 1.14
C PHE A 189 -3.40 -12.05 1.50
N GLU A 190 -4.20 -11.60 0.52
CA GLU A 190 -5.29 -10.65 0.82
C GLU A 190 -6.33 -11.28 1.76
N GLY A 191 -6.64 -12.57 1.59
CA GLY A 191 -7.52 -13.31 2.49
C GLY A 191 -6.99 -13.32 3.94
N LEU A 192 -5.69 -13.55 4.12
CA LEU A 192 -5.03 -13.50 5.42
C LEU A 192 -5.11 -12.11 6.07
N LEU A 193 -4.89 -11.05 5.29
CA LEU A 193 -5.08 -9.68 5.78
C LEU A 193 -6.52 -9.45 6.21
N ARG A 194 -7.53 -9.83 5.40
CA ARG A 194 -8.95 -9.67 5.78
C ARG A 194 -9.31 -10.43 7.06
N ASN A 195 -8.68 -11.59 7.27
CA ASN A 195 -8.84 -12.40 8.48
C ASN A 195 -7.96 -11.93 9.66
N LYS A 196 -7.24 -10.81 9.49
CA LYS A 196 -6.36 -10.22 10.51
C LYS A 196 -5.29 -11.20 11.01
N ASP A 197 -4.79 -12.04 10.09
CA ASP A 197 -3.72 -12.99 10.38
C ASP A 197 -2.47 -12.27 10.93
N PRO A 198 -1.85 -12.78 12.00
CA PRO A 198 -0.79 -12.06 12.69
C PRO A 198 0.48 -11.86 11.86
N VAL A 199 0.83 -12.80 10.96
CA VAL A 199 2.01 -12.69 10.11
C VAL A 199 1.75 -11.76 8.93
N ALA A 200 0.57 -11.83 8.33
CA ALA A 200 0.16 -10.89 7.28
C ALA A 200 0.10 -9.45 7.79
N LEU A 201 -0.46 -9.24 8.98
CA LEU A 201 -0.47 -7.94 9.66
C LEU A 201 0.95 -7.45 9.97
N LEU A 202 1.84 -8.33 10.42
CA LEU A 202 3.24 -7.98 10.66
C LEU A 202 3.93 -7.50 9.38
N LEU A 203 3.76 -8.21 8.26
CA LEU A 203 4.35 -7.82 6.97
C LEU A 203 3.85 -6.45 6.52
N LEU A 204 2.54 -6.20 6.63
CA LEU A 204 1.94 -4.90 6.32
C LEU A 204 2.49 -3.80 7.25
N TYR A 205 2.65 -4.09 8.55
CA TYR A 205 3.24 -3.16 9.51
C TYR A 205 4.69 -2.80 9.19
N LEU A 206 5.53 -3.79 8.85
CA LEU A 206 6.92 -3.57 8.47
C LEU A 206 7.02 -2.73 7.18
N TRP A 207 6.18 -3.04 6.20
CA TRP A 207 6.07 -2.24 4.98
C TRP A 207 5.66 -0.80 5.29
N TYR A 208 4.62 -0.59 6.11
CA TYR A 208 4.20 0.74 6.52
C TYR A 208 5.31 1.52 7.21
N ARG A 209 6.01 0.89 8.17
CA ARG A 209 7.09 1.53 8.93
C ARG A 209 8.20 2.05 8.05
N LYS A 210 8.58 1.30 7.02
CA LYS A 210 9.62 1.70 6.10
C LYS A 210 9.11 2.73 5.09
N ALA A 211 8.01 2.41 4.41
CA ALA A 211 7.51 3.21 3.30
C ALA A 211 7.00 4.60 3.73
N ARG A 212 6.45 4.74 4.94
CA ARG A 212 5.94 6.02 5.46
C ARG A 212 7.00 7.11 5.61
N ARG A 213 8.28 6.75 5.68
CA ARG A 213 9.37 7.72 5.88
C ARG A 213 9.80 8.40 4.59
N SER A 214 9.50 7.77 3.46
CA SER A 214 9.91 8.25 2.14
C SER A 214 8.73 8.69 1.29
N ILE A 215 7.53 8.20 1.59
CA ILE A 215 6.33 8.40 0.77
C ILE A 215 5.21 9.01 1.61
N TRP A 216 5.01 10.33 1.46
CA TRP A 216 4.07 11.13 2.27
C TRP A 216 2.64 10.55 2.33
N TRP A 217 2.13 10.06 1.21
CA TRP A 217 0.75 9.57 1.13
C TRP A 217 0.58 8.22 1.82
N ILE A 218 1.66 7.45 1.98
CA ILE A 218 1.67 6.24 2.81
C ILE A 218 1.61 6.62 4.28
N GLU A 219 2.35 7.68 4.65
CA GLU A 219 2.43 8.14 6.04
C GLU A 219 1.07 8.48 6.64
N LEU A 220 0.20 9.16 5.90
CA LEU A 220 -1.13 9.55 6.37
C LEU A 220 -1.97 8.36 6.88
N ARG A 221 -1.92 7.21 6.19
CA ARG A 221 -2.58 5.98 6.66
C ARG A 221 -1.79 5.29 7.76
N ALA A 222 -0.47 5.19 7.59
CA ALA A 222 0.41 4.53 8.55
C ALA A 222 0.38 5.19 9.94
N ARG A 223 0.08 6.49 10.04
CA ARG A 223 -0.08 7.21 11.33
C ARG A 223 -1.11 6.56 12.26
N VAL A 224 -2.21 6.03 11.72
CA VAL A 224 -3.27 5.38 12.49
C VAL A 224 -3.22 3.85 12.39
N GLU A 225 -2.88 3.30 11.22
CA GLU A 225 -2.87 1.84 11.03
C GLU A 225 -1.65 1.15 11.67
N CYS A 226 -0.45 1.75 11.70
CA CYS A 226 0.69 1.14 12.41
C CYS A 226 0.39 0.87 13.89
N PRO A 227 0.01 1.89 14.70
CA PRO A 227 -0.31 1.65 16.11
C PRO A 227 -1.53 0.74 16.27
N SER A 228 -2.53 0.81 15.37
CA SER A 228 -3.67 -0.10 15.39
C SER A 228 -3.25 -1.55 15.21
N ILE A 229 -2.37 -1.85 14.24
CA ILE A 229 -1.82 -3.18 14.01
C ILE A 229 -1.03 -3.66 15.24
N CYS A 230 -0.14 -2.83 15.78
CA CYS A 230 0.62 -3.17 16.98
C CYS A 230 -0.30 -3.56 18.14
N SER A 231 -1.25 -2.70 18.48
CA SER A 231 -2.20 -2.91 19.56
C SER A 231 -3.06 -4.15 19.32
N TYR A 232 -3.52 -4.38 18.10
CA TYR A 232 -4.30 -5.58 17.75
C TYR A 232 -3.48 -6.86 18.00
N LEU A 233 -2.24 -6.92 17.50
CA LEU A 233 -1.35 -8.06 17.71
C LEU A 233 -1.02 -8.27 19.19
N GLN A 234 -0.85 -7.19 19.95
CA GLN A 234 -0.61 -7.23 21.38
C GLN A 234 -1.81 -7.68 22.21
N LEU A 235 -3.03 -7.36 21.77
CA LEU A 235 -4.26 -7.71 22.49
C LEU A 235 -4.71 -9.14 22.15
N TYR A 236 -4.72 -9.50 20.87
CA TYR A 236 -5.36 -10.72 20.37
C TYR A 236 -4.38 -11.85 20.01
N HIS A 237 -3.07 -11.55 19.90
CA HIS A 237 -2.04 -12.54 19.54
C HIS A 237 -0.89 -12.60 20.56
N LYS A 238 -1.19 -12.49 21.86
CA LYS A 238 -0.21 -12.48 22.96
C LYS A 238 0.76 -13.67 22.96
N GLY A 239 0.31 -14.84 22.52
CA GLY A 239 1.14 -16.05 22.47
C GLY A 239 2.14 -16.08 21.31
N ASN A 240 2.06 -15.17 20.34
CA ASN A 240 2.91 -15.19 19.17
C ASN A 240 4.23 -14.42 19.40
N VAL A 241 5.12 -15.00 20.22
CA VAL A 241 6.39 -14.38 20.61
C VAL A 241 7.23 -13.95 19.40
N GLY A 242 7.20 -14.73 18.31
CA GLY A 242 7.92 -14.42 17.07
C GLY A 242 7.43 -13.14 16.41
N VAL A 243 6.12 -12.90 16.34
CA VAL A 243 5.57 -11.64 15.83
C VAL A 243 5.91 -10.46 16.76
N HIS A 244 5.78 -10.65 18.07
CA HIS A 244 6.03 -9.60 19.06
C HIS A 244 7.49 -9.13 19.07
N ALA A 245 8.43 -9.98 18.68
CA ALA A 245 9.84 -9.58 18.54
C ALA A 245 10.03 -8.39 17.59
N PHE A 246 9.18 -8.22 16.57
CA PHE A 246 9.26 -7.12 15.60
C PHE A 246 8.48 -5.86 16.00
N LEU A 247 7.61 -5.97 17.00
CA LEU A 247 6.76 -4.86 17.46
C LEU A 247 7.53 -3.96 18.44
N PRO A 248 7.04 -2.75 18.76
CA PRO A 248 7.70 -1.85 19.72
C PRO A 248 7.93 -2.55 21.07
N GLY A 249 9.15 -2.46 21.59
CA GLY A 249 9.59 -3.18 22.80
C GLY A 249 10.07 -4.62 22.57
N GLY A 250 9.94 -5.15 21.35
CA GLY A 250 10.49 -6.45 20.96
C GLY A 250 11.98 -6.41 20.63
N THR A 251 12.62 -7.58 20.59
CA THR A 251 14.08 -7.73 20.38
C THR A 251 14.56 -7.33 18.99
N LEU A 252 13.67 -7.24 18.01
CA LEU A 252 13.93 -6.85 16.62
C LEU A 252 13.27 -5.52 16.24
N ALA A 253 12.68 -4.81 17.20
CA ALA A 253 11.88 -3.60 16.96
C ALA A 253 12.65 -2.52 16.19
N ASP A 254 13.93 -2.34 16.49
CA ASP A 254 14.75 -1.23 15.99
C ASP A 254 15.71 -1.63 14.87
N ARG A 255 15.71 -2.90 14.45
CA ARG A 255 16.70 -3.45 13.52
C ARG A 255 16.62 -2.85 12.10
N TRP A 256 15.50 -2.23 11.75
CA TRP A 256 15.25 -1.59 10.45
C TRP A 256 14.76 -0.15 10.60
N ASN A 257 15.13 0.50 11.71
CA ASN A 257 14.98 1.94 11.88
C ASN A 257 16.04 2.72 11.13
#